data_AF-A0A0Q6WKI5-F1
#
_entry.id   AF-A0A0Q6WKI5-F1
#
_cell.length_a   1.000
_cell.length_b   1.000
_cell.length_c   1.000
_cell.angle_alpha   90.00
_cell.angle_beta   90.00
_cell.angle_gamma   90.00
#
_symmetry.space_group_name_H-M   'P 1'
#
loop_
_entity.id
_entity.type
_entity.pdbx_description
1 polymer ?
#
loop_
_entity_poly.entity_id
_entity_poly.type
_entity_poly.pdbx_seq_one_letter_code
_entity_poly.pdbx_strand_id
1 'polypeptide(L)'
;MRFSRLAALSLAMLPLGAMAGALYGTVRSDHGPLGAVQVQLACPRFGQGARITEATSDANGSFALRLPVNGKCEMRVQRGTSIGPPFEVYLFENPVRFDFVVGQRLEKLR
;
A
#
# COMPACT_ATOMS: atom_id res chain seq x y z
N MET A 1 27.97 50.34 -18.85
CA MET A 1 27.26 49.04 -18.95
C MET A 1 27.69 48.18 -17.76
N ARG A 2 26.82 48.00 -16.75
CA ARG A 2 27.07 47.10 -15.61
C ARG A 2 25.90 46.12 -15.53
N PHE A 3 26.10 44.93 -16.09
CA PHE A 3 25.21 43.80 -15.91
C PHE A 3 25.36 43.31 -14.47
N SER A 4 24.48 43.77 -13.57
CA SER A 4 24.40 43.21 -12.22
C SER A 4 23.54 41.96 -12.25
N ARG A 5 24.19 40.83 -11.99
CA ARG A 5 23.69 39.46 -12.06
C ARG A 5 22.75 39.15 -10.88
N LEU A 6 21.57 39.77 -10.84
CA LEU A 6 20.49 39.37 -9.93
C LEU A 6 19.56 38.36 -10.62
N ALA A 7 20.16 37.25 -11.04
CA ALA A 7 19.44 36.10 -11.59
C ALA A 7 19.94 34.85 -10.86
N ALA A 8 19.65 34.74 -9.58
CA ALA A 8 19.89 33.50 -8.85
C ALA A 8 19.01 33.46 -7.60
N LEU A 9 18.50 32.26 -7.32
CA LEU A 9 17.79 31.83 -6.11
C LEU A 9 16.27 32.06 -6.03
N SER A 10 15.55 31.79 -7.12
CA SER A 10 14.23 31.15 -6.97
C SER A 10 14.46 29.67 -6.65
N LEU A 11 14.90 29.39 -5.42
CA LEU A 11 15.09 28.03 -4.91
C LEU A 11 13.73 27.32 -4.97
N ALA A 12 13.54 26.51 -6.01
CA ALA A 12 12.35 25.72 -6.20
C ALA A 12 12.17 24.81 -4.99
N MET A 13 11.25 25.19 -4.09
CA MET A 13 10.65 24.27 -3.12
C MET A 13 9.89 23.22 -3.94
N LEU A 14 10.60 22.21 -4.43
CA LEU A 14 9.99 20.98 -4.88
C LEU A 14 9.37 20.35 -3.64
N PRO A 15 8.04 20.18 -3.57
CA PRO A 15 7.46 19.32 -2.55
C PRO A 15 7.95 17.92 -2.89
N LEU A 16 8.97 17.46 -2.15
CA LEU A 16 9.29 16.04 -2.06
C LEU A 16 8.06 15.39 -1.45
N GLY A 17 7.14 14.95 -2.31
CA GLY A 17 6.03 14.11 -1.91
C GLY A 17 6.62 12.81 -1.37
N ALA A 18 6.95 12.80 -0.09
CA ALA A 18 7.38 11.62 0.63
C ALA A 18 6.24 10.60 0.53
N MET A 19 6.39 9.63 -0.38
CA MET A 19 5.53 8.46 -0.44
C MET A 19 5.79 7.70 0.86
N ALA A 20 4.88 7.87 1.80
CA ALA A 20 5.16 7.53 3.18
C ALA A 20 5.19 6.02 3.40
N GLY A 21 4.36 5.22 2.71
CA GLY A 21 4.33 3.77 2.91
C GLY A 21 4.21 2.98 1.60
N ALA A 22 5.01 1.92 1.46
CA ALA A 22 4.85 0.92 0.42
C ALA A 22 4.51 -0.43 1.06
N LEU A 23 3.52 -1.12 0.51
CA LEU A 23 3.13 -2.45 0.92
C LEU A 23 3.13 -3.35 -0.30
N TYR A 24 3.78 -4.50 -0.23
CA TYR A 24 3.82 -5.47 -1.33
C TYR A 24 3.82 -6.88 -0.78
N GLY A 25 3.57 -7.86 -1.64
CA GLY A 25 3.74 -9.25 -1.29
C GLY A 25 3.01 -10.18 -2.24
N THR A 26 2.73 -11.38 -1.74
CA THR A 26 2.15 -12.46 -2.53
C THR A 26 0.92 -13.06 -1.87
N VAL A 27 -0.02 -13.49 -2.69
CA VAL A 27 -1.20 -14.25 -2.30
C VAL A 27 -1.08 -15.66 -2.87
N ARG A 28 -1.19 -16.67 -2.00
CA ARG A 28 -1.12 -18.08 -2.39
C ARG A 28 -2.29 -18.85 -1.79
N SER A 29 -2.55 -20.03 -2.32
CA SER A 29 -3.35 -21.09 -1.71
C SER A 29 -2.43 -22.27 -1.42
N ASP A 30 -2.98 -23.30 -0.80
CA ASP A 30 -2.30 -24.59 -0.63
C ASP A 30 -1.87 -25.22 -1.98
N HIS A 31 -2.47 -24.76 -3.10
CA HIS A 31 -2.26 -25.31 -4.44
C HIS A 31 -1.39 -24.42 -5.33
N GLY A 32 -0.90 -23.27 -4.83
CA GLY A 32 -0.04 -22.36 -5.59
C GLY A 32 -0.48 -20.89 -5.55
N PRO A 33 0.14 -20.02 -6.37
CA PRO A 33 -0.17 -18.59 -6.39
C PRO A 33 -1.62 -18.31 -6.80
N LEU A 34 -2.18 -17.24 -6.25
CA LEU A 34 -3.55 -16.80 -6.53
C LEU A 34 -3.58 -15.41 -7.15
N GLY A 35 -3.91 -15.35 -8.43
CA GLY A 35 -4.27 -14.11 -9.10
C GLY A 35 -5.70 -13.67 -8.85
N ALA A 36 -6.01 -12.44 -9.26
CA ALA A 36 -7.33 -11.82 -9.15
C ALA A 36 -7.87 -11.77 -7.70
N VAL A 37 -6.98 -11.62 -6.72
CA VAL A 37 -7.34 -11.36 -5.32
C VAL A 37 -7.18 -9.88 -5.03
N GLN A 38 -8.25 -9.25 -4.56
CA GLN A 38 -8.27 -7.83 -4.23
C GLN A 38 -7.82 -7.63 -2.78
N VAL A 39 -6.82 -6.78 -2.59
CA VAL A 39 -6.30 -6.34 -1.30
C VAL A 39 -6.72 -4.89 -1.12
N GLN A 40 -7.49 -4.62 -0.07
CA GLN A 40 -7.98 -3.29 0.28
C GLN A 40 -7.32 -2.86 1.60
N LEU A 41 -6.73 -1.67 1.62
CA LEU A 41 -6.26 -1.00 2.84
C LEU A 41 -7.11 0.22 3.13
N ALA A 42 -7.68 0.28 4.32
CA ALA A 42 -8.31 1.47 4.90
C ALA A 42 -7.36 2.08 5.93
N CYS A 43 -6.82 3.26 5.63
CA CYS A 43 -5.95 3.99 6.55
C CYS A 43 -6.66 5.25 7.09
N PRO A 44 -6.64 5.49 8.41
CA PRO A 44 -7.17 6.71 8.99
C PRO A 44 -6.37 7.93 8.49
N ARG A 45 -7.05 9.05 8.30
CA ARG A 45 -6.44 10.34 7.97
C ARG A 45 -6.80 11.35 9.06
N PHE A 46 -5.84 12.17 9.47
CA PHE A 46 -6.10 13.23 10.44
C PHE A 46 -7.23 14.15 9.95
N GLY A 47 -8.35 14.18 10.69
CA GLY A 47 -9.51 15.02 10.38
C GLY A 47 -10.32 14.62 9.13
N GLN A 48 -10.06 13.45 8.54
CA GLN A 48 -10.80 12.96 7.37
C GLN A 48 -11.18 11.48 7.54
N GLY A 49 -12.23 11.04 6.84
CA GLY A 49 -12.58 9.61 6.76
C GLY A 49 -11.42 8.76 6.25
N ALA A 50 -11.45 7.45 6.55
CA ALA A 50 -10.41 6.53 6.12
C ALA A 50 -10.26 6.53 4.59
N ARG A 51 -9.03 6.61 4.10
CA ARG A 51 -8.75 6.45 2.67
C ARG A 51 -8.61 4.96 2.36
N ILE A 52 -9.45 4.48 1.46
CA ILE A 52 -9.35 3.13 0.91
C ILE A 52 -8.39 3.16 -0.28
N THR A 53 -7.42 2.24 -0.28
CA THR A 53 -6.49 2.01 -1.39
C THR A 53 -6.51 0.53 -1.71
N GLU A 54 -6.56 0.18 -2.99
CA GLU A 54 -6.80 -1.20 -3.42
C GLU A 54 -5.80 -1.63 -4.49
N ALA A 55 -5.44 -2.92 -4.46
CA ALA A 55 -4.64 -3.57 -5.48
C ALA A 55 -5.18 -4.97 -5.74
N THR A 56 -4.98 -5.45 -6.97
CA THR A 56 -5.35 -6.81 -7.36
C THR A 56 -4.10 -7.61 -7.63
N SER A 57 -4.04 -8.84 -7.11
CA SER A 57 -2.92 -9.74 -7.36
C SER A 57 -2.84 -10.16 -8.83
N ASP A 58 -1.63 -10.20 -9.37
CA ASP A 58 -1.34 -10.66 -10.73
C ASP A 58 -1.42 -12.20 -10.88
N ALA A 59 -1.15 -12.74 -12.07
CA ALA A 59 -1.19 -14.18 -12.33
C ALA A 59 -0.22 -15.00 -11.45
N ASN A 60 0.83 -14.37 -10.91
CA ASN A 60 1.79 -14.98 -9.99
C ASN A 60 1.43 -14.75 -8.52
N GLY A 61 0.25 -14.16 -8.26
CA GLY A 61 -0.23 -13.80 -6.94
C GLY A 61 0.45 -12.58 -6.33
N SER A 62 1.27 -11.84 -7.07
CA SER A 62 1.98 -10.67 -6.54
C SER A 62 1.08 -9.44 -6.54
N PHE A 63 1.21 -8.59 -5.52
CA PHE A 63 0.50 -7.32 -5.42
C PHE A 63 1.41 -6.24 -4.82
N ALA A 64 1.12 -4.97 -5.12
CA ALA A 64 1.83 -3.83 -4.57
C ALA A 64 0.90 -2.63 -4.42
N LEU A 65 1.06 -1.90 -3.32
CA LEU A 65 0.30 -0.73 -2.91
C LEU A 65 1.26 0.37 -2.48
N ARG A 66 1.02 1.60 -2.94
CA ARG A 66 1.72 2.79 -2.49
C ARG A 66 0.73 3.71 -1.81
N LEU A 67 1.01 4.06 -0.56
CA LEU A 67 0.14 4.86 0.26
C LEU A 67 0.84 6.16 0.68
N PRO A 68 0.12 7.29 0.67
CA PRO A 68 0.68 8.57 1.10
C PRO A 68 0.64 8.74 2.63
N VAL A 69 0.49 7.66 3.40
CA VAL A 69 0.31 7.68 4.86
C VAL A 69 1.08 6.54 5.51
N ASN A 70 1.49 6.78 6.75
CA ASN A 70 2.11 5.80 7.65
C ASN A 70 1.27 5.55 8.89
N GLY A 71 1.56 4.45 9.57
CA GLY A 71 0.89 4.05 10.80
C GLY A 71 -0.10 2.92 10.61
N LYS A 72 -1.05 2.82 11.54
CA LYS A 72 -2.01 1.72 11.63
C LYS A 72 -3.08 1.84 10.54
N CYS A 73 -3.25 0.79 9.75
CA CYS A 73 -4.31 0.65 8.78
C CYS A 73 -5.03 -0.69 8.97
N GLU A 74 -6.26 -0.78 8.47
CA GLU A 74 -7.01 -2.02 8.39
C GLU A 74 -6.92 -2.58 6.98
N MET A 75 -6.56 -3.85 6.85
CA MET A 75 -6.48 -4.53 5.56
C MET A 75 -7.55 -5.61 5.45
N ARG A 76 -8.16 -5.72 4.27
CA ARG A 76 -9.13 -6.75 3.90
C ARG A 76 -8.70 -7.39 2.59
N VAL A 77 -9.01 -8.67 2.45
CA VAL A 77 -8.70 -9.44 1.24
C VAL A 77 -9.99 -10.03 0.72
N GLN A 78 -10.23 -9.90 -0.59
CA GLN A 78 -11.42 -10.35 -1.27
C GLN A 78 -11.06 -11.21 -2.49
N ARG A 79 -11.78 -12.31 -2.68
CA ARG A 79 -11.68 -13.19 -3.84
C ARG A 79 -13.08 -13.48 -4.38
N GLY A 80 -13.40 -12.95 -5.56
CA GLY A 80 -14.75 -13.00 -6.10
C GLY A 80 -15.74 -12.34 -5.12
N THR A 81 -16.72 -13.11 -4.63
CA THR A 81 -17.72 -12.66 -3.64
C THR A 81 -17.30 -12.92 -2.19
N SER A 82 -16.22 -13.66 -1.97
CA SER A 82 -15.75 -14.00 -0.62
C SER A 82 -14.85 -12.89 -0.09
N ILE A 83 -15.20 -12.34 1.09
CA ILE A 83 -14.43 -11.30 1.77
C ILE A 83 -13.92 -11.87 3.09
N GLY A 84 -12.62 -11.79 3.30
CA GLY A 84 -12.01 -12.19 4.56
C GLY A 84 -12.20 -11.20 5.70
N PRO A 85 -11.91 -11.62 6.94
CA PRO A 85 -11.95 -10.74 8.09
C PRO A 85 -10.90 -9.61 7.94
N PRO A 86 -11.22 -8.39 8.38
CA PRO A 86 -10.22 -7.34 8.46
C PRO A 86 -9.13 -7.67 9.49
N PHE A 87 -7.92 -7.19 9.25
CA PHE A 87 -6.84 -7.26 10.21
C PHE A 87 -5.91 -6.06 10.12
N GLU A 88 -5.19 -5.81 11.22
CA GLU A 88 -4.33 -4.65 11.35
C GLU A 88 -3.00 -4.85 10.64
N VAL A 89 -2.60 -3.82 9.90
CA VAL A 89 -1.27 -3.67 9.32
C VAL A 89 -0.69 -2.33 9.71
N TYR A 90 0.63 -2.30 9.89
CA TYR A 90 1.36 -1.09 10.20
C TYR A 90 2.23 -0.74 9.00
N LEU A 91 2.05 0.46 8.48
CA LEU A 91 2.85 1.03 7.40
C LEU A 91 3.95 1.89 7.99
N PHE A 92 5.14 1.77 7.41
CA PHE A 92 6.34 2.51 7.78
C PHE A 92 6.93 3.17 6.54
N GLU A 93 7.91 4.06 6.75
CA GLU A 93 8.69 4.67 5.66
C GLU A 93 9.37 3.63 4.77
N ASN A 94 9.78 2.50 5.37
CA ASN A 94 10.35 1.38 4.63
C ASN A 94 9.24 0.49 4.04
N PRO A 95 9.43 -0.03 2.81
CA PRO A 95 8.50 -0.97 2.21
C PRO A 95 8.25 -2.20 3.09
N VAL A 96 6.99 -2.50 3.36
CA VAL A 96 6.56 -3.64 4.16
C VAL A 96 6.13 -4.78 3.23
N ARG A 97 6.66 -5.97 3.47
CA ARG A 97 6.23 -7.19 2.78
C ARG A 97 5.15 -7.89 3.58
N PHE A 98 4.05 -8.26 2.93
CA PHE A 98 2.97 -9.08 3.50
C PHE A 98 2.57 -10.19 2.55
N ASP A 99 2.87 -11.43 2.94
CA ASP A 99 2.47 -12.62 2.21
C ASP A 99 1.26 -13.29 2.89
N PHE A 100 0.30 -13.77 2.10
CA PHE A 100 -0.91 -14.43 2.58
C PHE A 100 -1.04 -15.83 2.00
N VAL A 101 -1.58 -16.73 2.83
CA VAL A 101 -2.16 -17.97 2.34
C VAL A 101 -3.68 -17.92 2.57
N VAL A 102 -4.39 -18.10 1.46
CA VAL A 102 -5.83 -18.27 1.38
C VAL A 102 -6.11 -19.76 1.47
N GLY A 103 -6.36 -20.26 2.69
CA GLY A 103 -6.96 -21.57 2.93
C GLY A 103 -8.48 -21.48 2.99
N GLN A 104 -9.15 -22.45 3.63
CA GLN A 104 -10.57 -22.29 4.02
C GLN A 104 -10.77 -21.17 5.06
N ARG A 105 -9.67 -20.69 5.66
CA ARG A 105 -9.58 -19.50 6.53
C ARG A 105 -8.42 -18.64 6.01
N LEU A 106 -8.60 -17.33 5.95
CA LEU A 106 -7.50 -16.41 5.61
C LEU A 106 -6.56 -16.30 6.82
N GLU A 107 -5.33 -16.77 6.68
CA GLU A 107 -4.34 -16.70 7.75
C GLU A 107 -3.13 -15.86 7.31
N LYS A 108 -2.73 -14.93 8.18
CA LYS A 108 -1.55 -14.09 7.99
C LYS A 108 -0.30 -14.93 8.24
N LEU A 109 0.57 -15.07 7.24
CA LEU A 109 1.90 -15.65 7.43
C LEU A 109 2.84 -14.56 7.93
N ARG A 110 3.69 -14.91 8.90
CA ARG A 110 4.58 -13.99 9.62
C ARG A 110 5.64 -13.36 8.72
#